data_AF-A0A3Q9EN17-F1
#
_entry.id   AF-A0A3Q9EN17-F1
#
_cell.length_a   1.000
_cell.length_b   1.000
_cell.length_c   1.000
_cell.angle_alpha   90.00
_cell.angle_beta   90.00
_cell.angle_gamma   90.00
#
_symmetry.space_group_name_H-M   'P 1'
#
loop_
_entity.id
_entity.type
_entity.pdbx_description
1 polymer ?
#
loop_
_entity_poly.entity_id
_entity_poly.type
_entity_poly.pdbx_seq_one_letter_code
_entity_poly.pdbx_strand_id
1 'polypeptide(L)'
;MSEVTGTLITGVIAFAAAVIGAVIAGRYAKSGAEAGGRKAVEAALAQVHGQAAAEHWQWVRSQRHQSFAALFAAFAALDEALARIAPEVRQGVALGEEARRELGERALDLQAKTSQLALWGPIEANGLAYEVTEKSIAAVSSLLQVERASSTGMSAAWTGFDRARGEMAQAHATFLQRAGEIVRDPRQPVS
;
A
#
# COMPACT_ATOMS: atom_id res chain seq x y z
N MET A 1 20.43 -3.20 12.88
CA MET A 1 19.65 -2.85 14.08
C MET A 1 20.35 -1.72 14.85
N SER A 2 20.32 -0.49 14.32
CA SER A 2 20.93 0.68 14.99
C SER A 2 20.20 2.01 14.72
N GLU A 3 19.16 2.04 13.89
CA GLU A 3 18.38 3.27 13.63
C GLU A 3 17.12 3.42 14.49
N VAL A 4 16.56 2.30 15.00
CA VAL A 4 15.30 2.33 15.78
C VAL A 4 15.49 2.91 17.19
N THR A 5 16.71 2.90 17.72
CA THR A 5 17.01 3.43 19.07
C THR A 5 17.21 4.95 19.07
N GLY A 6 17.61 5.55 17.94
CA GLY A 6 17.89 6.99 17.85
C GLY A 6 16.63 7.87 17.94
N THR A 7 15.52 7.40 17.37
CA THR A 7 14.25 8.14 17.29
C THR A 7 13.45 8.12 18.60
N LEU A 8 13.58 7.05 19.39
CA LEU A 8 12.96 6.97 20.72
C LEU A 8 13.63 7.90 21.75
N ILE A 9 14.94 8.14 21.62
CA ILE A 9 15.70 9.00 22.54
C ILE A 9 15.43 10.49 22.28
N THR A 10 15.18 10.89 21.02
CA THR A 10 14.86 12.28 20.69
C THR A 10 13.49 12.72 21.21
N GLY A 11 12.49 11.82 21.20
CA GLY A 11 11.17 12.09 21.76
C GLY A 11 11.16 12.32 23.28
N VAL A 12 12.02 11.62 24.03
CA VAL A 12 12.14 11.77 25.49
C VAL A 12 12.88 13.06 25.87
N ILE A 13 13.90 13.46 25.10
CA ILE A 13 14.67 14.69 25.38
C ILE A 13 13.86 15.95 25.06
N ALA A 14 13.06 15.95 23.99
CA ALA A 14 12.17 17.06 23.66
C ALA A 14 11.07 17.27 24.72
N PHE A 15 10.51 16.17 25.25
CA PHE A 15 9.55 16.20 26.35
C PHE A 15 10.19 16.72 27.65
N ALA A 16 11.41 16.28 27.98
CA ALA A 16 12.14 16.75 29.17
C ALA A 16 12.51 18.25 29.09
N ALA A 17 12.93 18.75 27.93
CA ALA A 17 13.26 20.16 27.74
C ALA A 17 12.02 21.08 27.87
N ALA A 18 10.87 20.65 27.34
CA ALA A 18 9.61 21.38 27.47
C ALA A 18 9.10 21.42 28.92
N VAL A 19 9.23 20.31 29.65
CA VAL A 19 8.87 20.23 31.08
C VAL A 19 9.80 21.10 31.94
N ILE A 20 11.11 21.08 31.68
CA ILE A 20 12.09 21.90 32.41
C ILE A 20 11.87 23.40 32.13
N GLY A 21 11.58 23.78 30.88
CA GLY A 21 11.24 25.15 30.52
C GLY A 21 9.98 25.67 31.23
N ALA A 22 8.95 24.82 31.37
CA ALA A 22 7.72 25.14 32.08
C ALA A 22 7.93 25.26 33.61
N VAL A 23 8.79 24.44 34.21
CA VAL A 23 9.11 24.49 35.65
C VAL A 23 9.94 25.72 36.01
N ILE A 24 10.86 26.15 35.15
CA ILE A 24 11.67 27.35 35.38
C ILE A 24 10.81 28.63 35.24
N ALA A 25 9.90 28.68 34.27
CA ALA A 25 8.97 29.81 34.12
C ALA A 25 7.97 29.92 35.28
N GLY A 26 7.55 28.78 35.87
CA GLY A 26 6.61 28.75 37.01
C GLY A 26 7.17 29.26 38.34
N ARG A 27 8.51 29.27 38.54
CA ARG A 27 9.11 29.64 39.84
C ARG A 27 9.29 31.15 40.03
N TYR A 28 9.20 31.97 38.97
CA TYR A 28 9.54 33.40 39.03
C TYR A 28 8.36 34.38 39.03
N ALA A 29 7.10 33.94 38.89
CA ALA A 29 5.96 34.85 38.73
C ALA A 29 4.87 34.63 39.79
N LYS A 30 5.04 35.15 41.00
CA LYS A 30 4.23 34.77 42.17
C LYS A 30 2.83 35.44 42.30
N SER A 31 2.35 36.21 41.32
CA SER A 31 1.02 36.84 41.48
C SER A 31 0.19 37.05 40.19
N GLY A 32 0.76 36.85 39.00
CA GLY A 32 0.02 36.79 37.73
C GLY A 32 -0.05 35.40 37.08
N ALA A 33 0.68 34.41 37.65
CA ALA A 33 0.98 33.15 36.97
C ALA A 33 0.00 32.00 37.20
N GLU A 34 -0.95 32.08 38.13
CA GLU A 34 -1.92 30.99 38.29
C GLU A 34 -2.90 30.94 37.10
N ALA A 35 -3.41 32.09 36.67
CA ALA A 35 -4.27 32.18 35.49
C ALA A 35 -3.47 32.11 34.17
N GLY A 36 -2.29 32.74 34.11
CA GLY A 36 -1.40 32.72 32.94
C GLY A 36 -0.73 31.37 32.70
N GLY A 37 -0.31 30.69 33.78
CA GLY A 37 0.31 29.36 33.75
C GLY A 37 -0.69 28.28 33.39
N ARG A 38 -1.92 28.33 33.92
CA ARG A 38 -2.97 27.38 33.50
C ARG A 38 -3.31 27.53 32.01
N LYS A 39 -3.43 28.76 31.52
CA LYS A 39 -3.65 29.03 30.09
C LYS A 39 -2.46 28.63 29.21
N ALA A 40 -1.22 28.81 29.68
CA ALA A 40 -0.03 28.38 28.96
C ALA A 40 0.09 26.85 28.90
N VAL A 41 -0.28 26.14 29.98
CA VAL A 41 -0.35 24.68 30.00
C VAL A 41 -1.48 24.16 29.12
N GLU A 42 -2.67 24.78 29.16
CA GLU A 42 -3.79 24.45 28.27
C GLU A 42 -3.40 24.67 26.79
N ALA A 43 -2.71 25.78 26.47
CA ALA A 43 -2.21 26.05 25.13
C ALA A 43 -1.12 25.06 24.69
N ALA A 44 -0.20 24.69 25.58
CA ALA A 44 0.83 23.69 25.31
C ALA A 44 0.23 22.29 25.09
N LEU A 45 -0.77 21.90 25.88
CA LEU A 45 -1.51 20.65 25.68
C LEU A 45 -2.28 20.68 24.36
N ALA A 46 -2.98 21.77 24.05
CA ALA A 46 -3.66 21.94 22.77
C ALA A 46 -2.67 21.90 21.59
N GLN A 47 -1.47 22.47 21.75
CA GLN A 47 -0.41 22.44 20.75
C GLN A 47 0.17 21.03 20.58
N VAL A 48 0.45 20.30 21.66
CA VAL A 48 0.93 18.91 21.60
C VAL A 48 -0.14 18.00 20.97
N HIS A 49 -1.40 18.17 21.32
CA HIS A 49 -2.51 17.42 20.72
C HIS A 49 -2.67 17.76 19.23
N GLY A 50 -2.56 19.05 18.87
CA GLY A 50 -2.58 19.49 17.47
C GLY A 50 -1.41 18.96 16.65
N GLN A 51 -0.21 18.90 17.25
CA GLN A 51 0.99 18.35 16.62
C GLN A 51 0.90 16.83 16.48
N ALA A 52 0.46 16.12 17.53
CA ALA A 52 0.25 14.68 17.48
C ALA A 52 -0.82 14.28 16.44
N ALA A 53 -1.89 15.07 16.31
CA ALA A 53 -2.88 14.87 15.27
C ALA A 53 -2.29 15.09 13.87
N ALA A 54 -1.50 16.15 13.68
CA ALA A 54 -0.85 16.42 12.39
C ALA A 54 0.14 15.32 11.99
N GLU A 55 0.96 14.84 12.92
CA GLU A 55 1.89 13.72 12.73
C GLU A 55 1.15 12.43 12.42
N HIS A 56 0.04 12.14 13.12
CA HIS A 56 -0.81 10.98 12.83
C HIS A 56 -1.37 11.02 11.40
N TRP A 57 -1.90 12.16 10.95
CA TRP A 57 -2.40 12.31 9.57
C TRP A 57 -1.30 12.14 8.52
N GLN A 58 -0.09 12.64 8.78
CA GLN A 58 1.05 12.42 7.91
C GLN A 58 1.44 10.93 7.83
N TRP A 59 1.44 10.25 8.98
CA TRP A 59 1.71 8.81 9.04
C TRP A 59 0.68 8.00 8.25
N VAL A 60 -0.62 8.25 8.43
CA VAL A 60 -1.69 7.58 7.67
C VAL A 60 -1.56 7.83 6.17
N ARG A 61 -1.24 9.06 5.77
CA ARG A 61 -0.98 9.39 4.36
C ARG A 61 0.20 8.60 3.81
N SER A 62 1.28 8.47 4.57
CA SER A 62 2.45 7.67 4.19
C SER A 62 2.09 6.19 4.01
N GLN A 63 1.33 5.60 4.96
CA GLN A 63 0.85 4.22 4.87
C GLN A 63 -0.01 3.97 3.63
N ARG A 64 -0.90 4.91 3.30
CA ARG A 64 -1.69 4.86 2.07
C ARG A 64 -0.81 4.83 0.82
N HIS A 65 0.15 5.75 0.70
CA HIS A 65 1.07 5.79 -0.45
C HIS A 65 1.89 4.50 -0.58
N GLN A 66 2.40 3.99 0.55
CA GLN A 66 3.14 2.73 0.58
C GLN A 66 2.28 1.56 0.10
N SER A 67 1.00 1.53 0.47
CA SER A 67 0.07 0.46 0.07
C SER A 67 -0.22 0.50 -1.45
N PHE A 68 -0.43 1.67 -2.03
CA PHE A 68 -0.54 1.83 -3.49
C PHE A 68 0.73 1.38 -4.21
N ALA A 69 1.90 1.85 -3.75
CA ALA A 69 3.19 1.49 -4.35
C ALA A 69 3.45 -0.02 -4.28
N ALA A 70 3.12 -0.66 -3.15
CA ALA A 70 3.28 -2.10 -2.99
C ALA A 70 2.38 -2.90 -3.94
N LEU A 71 1.13 -2.46 -4.15
CA LEU A 71 0.23 -3.11 -5.10
C LEU A 71 0.76 -3.00 -6.55
N PHE A 72 1.22 -1.81 -6.95
CA PHE A 72 1.80 -1.62 -8.29
C PHE A 72 3.03 -2.51 -8.51
N ALA A 73 3.90 -2.61 -7.51
CA ALA A 73 5.07 -3.48 -7.58
C ALA A 73 4.68 -4.96 -7.70
N ALA A 74 3.69 -5.42 -6.92
CA ALA A 74 3.20 -6.80 -6.99
C ALA A 74 2.56 -7.12 -8.35
N PHE A 75 1.78 -6.19 -8.90
CA PHE A 75 1.20 -6.34 -10.24
C PHE A 75 2.29 -6.44 -11.31
N ALA A 76 3.26 -5.52 -11.30
CA ALA A 76 4.35 -5.51 -12.28
C ALA A 76 5.17 -6.81 -12.22
N ALA A 77 5.47 -7.33 -11.03
CA ALA A 77 6.19 -8.58 -10.86
C ALA A 77 5.41 -9.79 -11.42
N LEU A 78 4.08 -9.82 -11.27
CA LEU A 78 3.25 -10.86 -11.86
C LEU A 78 3.15 -10.73 -13.38
N ASP A 79 2.97 -9.50 -13.88
CA ASP A 79 2.92 -9.21 -15.31
C ASP A 79 4.21 -9.61 -16.03
N GLU A 80 5.36 -9.31 -15.42
CA GLU A 80 6.68 -9.71 -15.90
C GLU A 80 6.82 -11.25 -15.95
N ALA A 81 6.40 -11.95 -14.89
CA ALA A 81 6.42 -13.41 -14.87
C ALA A 81 5.56 -14.00 -15.99
N LEU A 82 4.34 -13.48 -16.19
CA LEU A 82 3.45 -13.91 -17.28
C LEU A 82 4.05 -13.60 -18.66
N ALA A 83 4.65 -12.43 -18.85
CA ALA A 83 5.26 -12.02 -20.11
C ALA A 83 6.48 -12.88 -20.48
N ARG A 84 7.23 -13.33 -19.48
CA ARG A 84 8.37 -14.24 -19.67
C ARG A 84 7.94 -15.68 -19.94
N ILE A 85 6.97 -16.19 -19.18
CA ILE A 85 6.57 -17.61 -19.21
C ILE A 85 5.66 -17.93 -20.40
N ALA A 86 4.73 -17.04 -20.77
CA ALA A 86 3.74 -17.34 -21.81
C ALA A 86 4.36 -17.68 -23.19
N PRO A 87 5.42 -17.00 -23.67
CA PRO A 87 6.09 -17.38 -24.90
C PRO A 87 6.69 -18.80 -24.88
N GLU A 88 7.25 -19.23 -23.73
CA GLU A 88 7.82 -20.58 -23.57
C GLU A 88 6.72 -21.65 -23.70
N VAL A 89 5.60 -21.44 -22.99
CA VAL A 89 4.42 -22.32 -23.09
C VAL A 89 3.87 -22.34 -24.51
N ARG A 90 3.88 -21.20 -25.22
CA ARG A 90 3.44 -21.10 -26.63
C ARG A 90 4.34 -21.88 -27.59
N GLN A 91 5.62 -22.04 -27.25
CA GLN A 91 6.56 -22.87 -28.00
C GLN A 91 6.45 -24.37 -27.64
N GLY A 92 5.52 -24.74 -26.76
CA GLY A 92 5.32 -26.13 -26.33
C GLY A 92 6.28 -26.56 -25.21
N VAL A 93 6.98 -25.63 -24.58
CA VAL A 93 7.79 -25.93 -23.39
C VAL A 93 6.83 -26.16 -22.22
N ALA A 94 6.94 -27.33 -21.59
CA ALA A 94 6.17 -27.64 -20.40
C ALA A 94 6.56 -26.71 -19.25
N LEU A 95 5.57 -26.25 -18.49
CA LEU A 95 5.82 -25.47 -17.27
C LEU A 95 6.60 -26.32 -16.26
N GLY A 96 7.77 -25.82 -15.83
CA GLY A 96 8.47 -26.38 -14.68
C GLY A 96 7.74 -26.08 -13.37
N GLU A 97 8.04 -26.84 -12.32
CA GLU A 97 7.47 -26.60 -10.98
C GLU A 97 7.86 -25.23 -10.44
N GLU A 98 9.07 -24.76 -10.74
CA GLU A 98 9.56 -23.44 -10.35
C GLU A 98 8.70 -22.32 -10.95
N ALA A 99 8.36 -22.42 -12.24
CA ALA A 99 7.53 -21.44 -12.93
C ALA A 99 6.09 -21.44 -12.40
N ARG A 100 5.52 -22.64 -12.12
CA ARG A 100 4.20 -22.76 -11.48
C ARG A 100 4.19 -22.14 -10.09
N ARG A 101 5.20 -22.41 -9.27
CA ARG A 101 5.35 -21.85 -7.93
C ARG A 101 5.48 -20.34 -7.98
N GLU A 102 6.32 -19.81 -8.88
CA GLU A 102 6.51 -18.37 -9.04
C GLU A 102 5.19 -17.66 -9.38
N LEU A 103 4.43 -18.17 -10.36
CA LEU A 103 3.12 -17.60 -10.70
C LEU A 103 2.14 -17.62 -9.51
N GLY A 104 2.14 -18.71 -8.74
CA GLY A 104 1.33 -18.83 -7.53
C GLY A 104 1.75 -17.84 -6.43
N GLU A 105 3.04 -17.74 -6.13
CA GLU A 105 3.59 -16.80 -5.14
C GLU A 105 3.31 -15.35 -5.51
N ARG A 106 3.48 -14.98 -6.78
CA ARG A 106 3.20 -13.62 -7.27
C ARG A 106 1.71 -13.27 -7.23
N ALA A 107 0.83 -14.23 -7.53
CA ALA A 107 -0.62 -14.03 -7.40
C ALA A 107 -1.04 -13.85 -5.93
N LEU A 108 -0.46 -14.64 -5.01
CA LEU A 108 -0.71 -14.51 -3.57
C LEU A 108 -0.17 -13.19 -3.00
N ASP A 109 1.02 -12.76 -3.43
CA ASP A 109 1.58 -11.47 -3.02
C ASP A 109 0.70 -10.31 -3.50
N LEU A 110 0.23 -10.34 -4.75
CA LEU A 110 -0.74 -9.36 -5.26
C LEU A 110 -1.99 -9.30 -4.38
N GLN A 111 -2.58 -10.45 -4.05
CA GLN A 111 -3.75 -10.53 -3.16
C GLN A 111 -3.47 -9.97 -1.76
N ALA A 112 -2.28 -10.23 -1.21
CA ALA A 112 -1.86 -9.69 0.08
C ALA A 112 -1.73 -8.16 0.03
N LYS A 113 -1.17 -7.59 -1.05
CA LYS A 113 -1.06 -6.14 -1.23
C LYS A 113 -2.41 -5.47 -1.47
N THR A 114 -3.33 -6.14 -2.14
CA THR A 114 -4.71 -5.68 -2.27
C THR A 114 -5.40 -5.60 -0.92
N SER A 115 -5.21 -6.62 -0.08
CA SER A 115 -5.73 -6.62 1.28
C SER A 115 -5.11 -5.49 2.10
N GLN A 116 -3.81 -5.25 1.97
CA GLN A 116 -3.15 -4.11 2.63
C GLN A 116 -3.72 -2.76 2.16
N LEU A 117 -3.96 -2.58 0.86
CA LEU A 117 -4.62 -1.38 0.35
C LEU A 117 -6.04 -1.23 0.91
N ALA A 118 -6.77 -2.34 1.12
CA ALA A 118 -8.11 -2.29 1.70
C ALA A 118 -8.15 -1.66 3.11
N LEU A 119 -7.06 -1.77 3.89
CA LEU A 119 -6.96 -1.16 5.22
C LEU A 119 -6.71 0.35 5.19
N TRP A 120 -6.03 0.87 4.16
CA TRP A 120 -5.52 2.25 4.14
C TRP A 120 -6.08 3.12 3.01
N GLY A 121 -6.71 2.47 2.03
CA GLY A 121 -7.25 3.05 0.81
C GLY A 121 -8.72 3.46 0.95
N PRO A 122 -9.18 4.40 0.12
CA PRO A 122 -10.61 4.67 -0.01
C PRO A 122 -11.34 3.48 -0.65
N ILE A 123 -12.61 3.29 -0.29
CA ILE A 123 -13.48 2.20 -0.79
C ILE A 123 -13.40 2.03 -2.32
N GLU A 124 -13.37 3.15 -3.06
CA GLU A 124 -13.27 3.10 -4.52
C GLU A 124 -11.97 2.45 -5.01
N ALA A 125 -10.82 2.82 -4.42
CA ALA A 125 -9.54 2.20 -4.76
C ALA A 125 -9.53 0.71 -4.41
N ASN A 126 -10.20 0.33 -3.31
CA ASN A 126 -10.29 -1.06 -2.88
C ASN A 126 -11.04 -1.90 -3.91
N GLY A 127 -12.20 -1.44 -4.39
CA GLY A 127 -12.97 -2.14 -5.42
C GLY A 127 -12.16 -2.39 -6.70
N LEU A 128 -11.49 -1.35 -7.18
CA LEU A 128 -10.64 -1.45 -8.38
C LEU A 128 -9.41 -2.35 -8.16
N ALA A 129 -8.80 -2.35 -6.98
CA ALA A 129 -7.67 -3.23 -6.66
C ALA A 129 -8.08 -4.71 -6.58
N TYR A 130 -9.29 -4.99 -6.07
CA TYR A 130 -9.85 -6.34 -6.13
C TYR A 130 -10.11 -6.78 -7.58
N GLU A 131 -10.62 -5.88 -8.43
CA GLU A 131 -10.81 -6.18 -9.84
C GLU A 131 -9.48 -6.50 -10.54
N VAL A 132 -8.42 -5.72 -10.29
CA VAL A 132 -7.06 -6.03 -10.79
C VAL A 132 -6.62 -7.41 -10.33
N THR A 133 -6.79 -7.72 -9.05
CA THR A 133 -6.39 -9.03 -8.48
C THR A 133 -7.16 -10.18 -9.12
N GLU A 134 -8.48 -10.05 -9.26
CA GLU A 134 -9.33 -11.06 -9.88
C GLU A 134 -8.92 -11.33 -11.33
N LYS A 135 -8.73 -10.29 -12.14
CA LYS A 135 -8.31 -10.42 -13.54
C LYS A 135 -6.89 -10.97 -13.66
N SER A 136 -5.98 -10.61 -12.76
CA SER A 136 -4.64 -11.19 -12.69
C SER A 136 -4.67 -12.69 -12.38
N ILE A 137 -5.47 -13.13 -11.40
CA ILE A 137 -5.64 -14.56 -11.07
C ILE A 137 -6.28 -15.32 -12.24
N ALA A 138 -7.23 -14.70 -12.94
CA ALA A 138 -7.84 -15.28 -14.14
C ALA A 138 -6.81 -15.47 -15.28
N ALA A 139 -5.89 -14.51 -15.47
CA ALA A 139 -4.82 -14.62 -16.46
C ALA A 139 -3.84 -15.76 -16.12
N VAL A 140 -3.43 -15.88 -14.86
CA VAL A 140 -2.60 -17.01 -14.38
C VAL A 140 -3.31 -18.34 -14.59
N SER A 141 -4.57 -18.43 -14.18
CA SER A 141 -5.38 -19.65 -14.31
C SER A 141 -5.56 -20.05 -15.78
N SER A 142 -5.75 -19.08 -16.67
CA SER A 142 -5.88 -19.32 -18.11
C SER A 142 -4.57 -19.84 -18.72
N LEU A 143 -3.41 -19.32 -18.29
CA LEU A 143 -2.11 -19.85 -18.73
C LEU A 143 -1.88 -21.29 -18.27
N LEU A 144 -2.26 -21.62 -17.04
CA LEU A 144 -2.20 -23.00 -16.53
C LEU A 144 -3.16 -23.94 -17.27
N GLN A 145 -4.30 -23.44 -17.77
CA GLN A 145 -5.21 -24.22 -18.60
C GLN A 145 -4.65 -24.47 -20.01
N VAL A 146 -3.95 -23.48 -20.58
CA VAL A 146 -3.26 -23.64 -21.87
C VAL A 146 -2.24 -24.78 -21.81
N GLU A 147 -1.46 -24.87 -20.73
CA GLU A 147 -0.47 -25.94 -20.58
C GLU A 147 -1.10 -27.34 -20.51
N ARG A 148 -2.32 -27.45 -19.98
CA ARG A 148 -3.08 -28.71 -19.91
C ARG A 148 -3.89 -29.01 -21.16
N ALA A 149 -4.00 -28.07 -22.09
CA ALA A 149 -4.84 -28.22 -23.26
C ALA A 149 -4.26 -29.26 -24.24
N SER A 150 -5.12 -30.11 -24.78
CA SER A 150 -4.74 -30.97 -25.89
C SER A 150 -4.50 -30.16 -27.17
N SER A 151 -3.81 -30.74 -28.15
CA SER A 151 -3.52 -30.09 -29.44
C SER A 151 -4.79 -29.53 -30.13
N THR A 152 -5.93 -30.21 -29.99
CA THR A 152 -7.23 -29.76 -30.52
C THR A 152 -7.82 -28.57 -29.76
N GLY A 153 -7.58 -28.44 -28.46
CA GLY A 153 -8.09 -27.35 -27.61
C GLY A 153 -7.13 -26.16 -27.47
N MET A 154 -5.88 -26.30 -27.95
CA MET A 154 -4.80 -25.34 -27.74
C MET A 154 -5.13 -23.92 -28.25
N SER A 155 -5.71 -23.80 -29.45
CA SER A 155 -6.08 -22.48 -30.02
C SER A 155 -7.15 -21.75 -29.21
N ALA A 156 -8.16 -22.47 -28.73
CA ALA A 156 -9.21 -21.90 -27.87
C ALA A 156 -8.64 -21.50 -26.51
N ALA A 157 -7.75 -22.31 -25.93
CA ALA A 157 -7.08 -21.99 -24.67
C ALA A 157 -6.22 -20.72 -24.78
N TRP A 158 -5.44 -20.57 -25.85
CA TRP A 158 -4.66 -19.34 -26.10
C TRP A 158 -5.55 -18.11 -26.26
N THR A 159 -6.67 -18.22 -26.97
CA THR A 159 -7.64 -17.13 -27.10
C THR A 159 -8.20 -16.72 -25.72
N GLY A 160 -8.45 -17.71 -24.85
CA GLY A 160 -8.85 -17.46 -23.46
C GLY A 160 -7.77 -16.73 -22.66
N PHE A 161 -6.52 -17.17 -22.76
CA PHE A 161 -5.39 -16.50 -22.10
C PHE A 161 -5.16 -15.07 -22.61
N ASP A 162 -5.17 -14.85 -23.93
CA ASP A 162 -4.97 -13.52 -24.51
C ASP A 162 -6.10 -12.55 -24.09
N ARG A 163 -7.34 -13.04 -24.00
CA ARG A 163 -8.47 -12.28 -23.44
C ARG A 163 -8.23 -11.93 -21.97
N ALA A 164 -7.88 -12.92 -21.14
CA ALA A 164 -7.63 -12.70 -19.72
C ALA A 164 -6.47 -11.72 -19.47
N ARG A 165 -5.40 -11.77 -20.29
CA ARG A 165 -4.31 -10.80 -20.27
C ARG A 165 -4.76 -9.39 -20.65
N GLY A 166 -5.63 -9.27 -21.66
CA GLY A 166 -6.24 -7.99 -22.04
C GLY A 166 -7.08 -7.39 -20.93
N GLU A 167 -7.95 -8.19 -20.30
CA GLU A 167 -8.79 -7.75 -19.18
C GLU A 167 -7.94 -7.35 -17.96
N MET A 168 -6.89 -8.10 -17.65
CA MET A 168 -5.92 -7.77 -16.60
C MET A 168 -5.25 -6.40 -16.85
N ALA A 169 -4.77 -6.16 -18.07
CA ALA A 169 -4.14 -4.89 -18.43
C ALA A 169 -5.12 -3.72 -18.36
N GLN A 170 -6.37 -3.92 -18.81
CA GLN A 170 -7.43 -2.92 -18.76
C GLN A 170 -7.83 -2.57 -17.31
N ALA A 171 -7.98 -3.58 -16.44
CA ALA A 171 -8.27 -3.37 -15.03
C ALA A 171 -7.15 -2.55 -14.36
N HIS A 172 -5.88 -2.89 -14.64
CA HIS A 172 -4.74 -2.15 -14.11
C HIS A 172 -4.68 -0.70 -14.61
N ALA A 173 -4.95 -0.46 -15.90
CA ALA A 173 -5.01 0.89 -16.45
C ALA A 173 -6.10 1.74 -15.79
N THR A 174 -7.28 1.16 -15.57
CA THR A 174 -8.41 1.80 -14.88
C THR A 174 -8.03 2.13 -13.43
N PHE A 175 -7.43 1.17 -12.72
CA PHE A 175 -6.94 1.38 -11.37
C PHE A 175 -5.89 2.49 -11.30
N LEU A 176 -4.92 2.51 -12.21
CA LEU A 176 -3.84 3.49 -12.24
C LEU A 176 -4.36 4.92 -12.50
N GLN A 177 -5.34 5.07 -13.39
CA GLN A 177 -5.98 6.36 -13.65
C GLN A 177 -6.63 6.90 -12.37
N ARG A 178 -7.43 6.08 -11.68
CA ARG A 178 -8.14 6.51 -10.45
C ARG A 178 -7.20 6.67 -9.26
N ALA A 179 -6.22 5.79 -9.10
CA ALA A 179 -5.18 5.91 -8.08
C ALA A 179 -4.40 7.22 -8.22
N GLY A 180 -4.12 7.65 -9.46
CA GLY A 180 -3.49 8.94 -9.74
C GLY A 180 -4.32 10.14 -9.27
N GLU A 181 -5.64 10.07 -9.40
CA GLU A 181 -6.55 11.11 -8.90
C GLU A 181 -6.63 11.10 -7.36
N ILE A 182 -6.73 9.91 -6.76
CA ILE A 182 -6.84 9.72 -5.31
C ILE A 182 -5.57 10.15 -4.57
N VAL A 183 -4.39 9.80 -5.10
CA VAL A 183 -3.10 10.16 -4.50
C VAL A 183 -2.85 11.66 -4.57
N ARG A 184 -3.37 12.34 -5.59
CA ARG A 184 -3.24 13.79 -5.79
C ARG A 184 -4.22 14.61 -4.94
N ASP A 185 -5.31 14.02 -4.46
CA ASP A 185 -6.28 14.72 -3.60
C ASP A 185 -5.97 14.54 -2.10
N PRO A 186 -5.45 15.59 -1.43
CA PRO A 186 -5.08 15.52 -0.02
C PRO A 186 -6.27 15.44 0.96
N ARG A 187 -7.52 15.59 0.48
CA ARG A 187 -8.73 15.63 1.31
C ARG A 187 -9.57 14.34 1.29
N GLN A 188 -9.12 13.31 0.58
CA GLN A 188 -9.83 12.03 0.51
C GLN A 188 -9.93 11.35 1.89
N PRO A 189 -11.15 11.09 2.40
CA PRO A 189 -11.33 10.44 3.70
C PRO A 189 -10.69 9.05 3.72
N VAL A 190 -10.31 8.60 4.92
CA VAL A 190 -9.92 7.20 5.18
C VAL A 190 -11.20 6.50 5.64
N SER A 191 -11.48 5.34 5.05
CA SER A 191 -12.68 4.55 5.35
C SER A 191 -12.57 3.89 6.73
#